data_AF-A0A7J0DBX2-F1
#
_entry.id   AF-A0A7J0DBX2-F1
#
_cell.length_a   1.000
_cell.length_b   1.000
_cell.length_c   1.000
_cell.angle_alpha   90.00
_cell.angle_beta   90.00
_cell.angle_gamma   90.00
#
_symmetry.space_group_name_H-M   'P 1'
#
loop_
_entity.id
_entity.type
_entity.pdbx_description
1 polymer ?
#
loop_
_entity_poly.entity_id
_entity_poly.type
_entity_poly.pdbx_seq_one_letter_code
_entity_poly.pdbx_strand_id
1 'polypeptide(L)'
;MSLGRGSARTVMVIAVILLCLLIHTVPSHGATYTVGGPGGWTFNLNNWPKGKSFNAGDVLVFNYDPSYHNVVVVDRGGYSKCTTPASAKVYTTGKDQIRLVRGQNYFICNFSGHCESGMKIAINAA
;
A
#
# COMPACT_ATOMS: atom_id res chain seq x y z
N MET A 1 25.02 -29.65 -51.40
CA MET A 1 24.46 -28.40 -50.84
C MET A 1 23.74 -28.74 -49.54
N SER A 2 24.37 -28.57 -48.37
CA SER A 2 23.82 -28.99 -47.07
C SER A 2 23.83 -27.90 -45.99
N LEU A 3 23.90 -26.63 -46.36
CA LEU A 3 23.73 -25.51 -45.43
C LEU A 3 22.25 -25.12 -45.36
N GLY A 4 21.59 -25.35 -44.21
CA GLY A 4 20.25 -24.78 -43.97
C GLY A 4 19.55 -25.31 -42.72
N ARG A 5 19.87 -26.52 -42.28
CA ARG A 5 19.14 -27.17 -41.16
C ARG A 5 19.55 -26.68 -39.77
N GLY A 6 20.76 -26.15 -39.61
CA GLY A 6 21.25 -25.61 -38.34
C GLY A 6 20.63 -24.26 -37.99
N SER A 7 20.58 -23.34 -38.96
CA SER A 7 20.08 -21.97 -38.77
C SER A 7 18.58 -21.93 -38.42
N ALA A 8 17.74 -22.74 -39.07
CA ALA A 8 16.31 -22.80 -38.77
C ALA A 8 16.00 -23.30 -37.35
N ARG A 9 16.78 -24.27 -36.84
CA ARG A 9 16.66 -24.77 -35.46
C ARG A 9 17.07 -23.71 -34.45
N THR A 10 18.17 -22.99 -34.71
CA THR A 10 18.62 -21.89 -33.83
C THR A 10 17.61 -20.74 -33.80
N VAL A 11 17.05 -20.36 -34.95
CA VAL A 11 16.02 -19.32 -35.05
C VAL A 11 14.74 -19.73 -34.32
N MET A 12 14.31 -20.98 -34.45
CA MET A 12 13.14 -21.50 -33.75
C MET A 12 13.33 -21.50 -32.23
N VAL A 13 14.52 -21.90 -31.74
CA VAL A 13 14.85 -21.88 -30.31
C VAL A 13 14.86 -20.46 -29.76
N ILE A 14 15.45 -19.50 -30.49
CA ILE A 14 15.45 -18.08 -30.09
C ILE A 14 14.03 -17.51 -30.05
N ALA A 15 13.19 -17.85 -31.05
CA ALA A 15 11.80 -17.42 -31.09
C ALA A 15 10.97 -17.99 -29.91
N VAL A 16 11.19 -19.25 -29.53
CA VAL A 16 10.54 -19.86 -28.36
C VAL A 16 11.00 -19.20 -27.05
N ILE A 17 12.30 -18.89 -26.91
CA ILE A 17 12.83 -18.19 -25.72
C ILE A 17 12.25 -16.77 -25.62
N LEU A 18 12.20 -16.01 -26.72
CA LEU A 18 11.60 -14.68 -26.76
C LEU A 18 10.09 -14.73 -26.46
N LEU A 19 9.38 -15.74 -26.97
CA LEU A 19 7.97 -15.96 -26.65
C LEU A 19 7.77 -16.30 -25.18
N CYS A 20 8.64 -17.11 -24.57
CA CYS A 20 8.64 -17.41 -23.15
C CYS A 20 8.91 -16.17 -22.28
N LEU A 21 9.75 -15.23 -22.71
CA LEU A 21 10.03 -13.99 -21.97
C LEU A 21 8.84 -13.03 -21.97
N LEU A 22 8.04 -13.01 -23.04
CA LEU A 22 6.84 -12.16 -23.16
C LEU A 22 5.70 -12.57 -22.22
N ILE A 23 5.71 -13.81 -21.71
CA ILE A 23 4.66 -14.34 -20.80
C ILE A 23 4.91 -13.98 -19.32
N HIS A 24 6.06 -13.40 -18.99
CA HIS A 24 6.46 -13.11 -17.60
C HIS A 24 6.11 -11.69 -17.10
N THR A 25 5.22 -10.96 -17.78
CA THR A 25 4.71 -9.71 -17.20
C THR A 25 3.61 -10.03 -16.19
N VAL A 26 4.00 -10.52 -15.00
CA VAL A 26 3.10 -10.55 -13.86
C VAL A 26 2.80 -9.10 -13.50
N PRO A 27 1.56 -8.62 -13.57
CA PRO A 27 1.24 -7.28 -13.06
C PRO A 27 1.57 -7.26 -11.57
N SER A 28 2.62 -6.53 -11.20
CA SER A 28 2.98 -6.32 -9.79
C SER A 28 1.98 -5.36 -9.15
N HIS A 29 0.77 -5.81 -8.91
CA HIS A 29 -0.13 -5.10 -8.00
C HIS A 29 0.41 -5.27 -6.59
N GLY A 30 0.69 -4.16 -5.91
CA GLY A 30 0.98 -4.18 -4.48
C GLY A 30 -0.16 -4.84 -3.70
N ALA A 31 0.18 -5.51 -2.61
CA ALA A 31 -0.78 -6.16 -1.75
C ALA A 31 -1.77 -5.14 -1.18
N THR A 32 -3.00 -5.58 -0.89
CA THR A 32 -4.05 -4.72 -0.32
C THR A 32 -4.33 -5.14 1.12
N TYR A 33 -4.32 -4.18 2.05
CA TYR A 33 -4.56 -4.39 3.47
C TYR A 33 -5.75 -3.56 3.94
N THR A 34 -6.80 -4.24 4.41
CA THR A 34 -7.90 -3.57 5.10
C THR A 34 -7.48 -3.21 6.52
N VAL A 35 -7.36 -1.92 6.80
CA VAL A 35 -6.97 -1.38 8.10
C VAL A 35 -8.01 -1.78 9.15
N GLY A 36 -7.57 -2.38 10.26
CA GLY A 36 -8.44 -2.90 11.32
C GLY A 36 -9.25 -4.15 10.97
N GLY A 37 -9.14 -4.68 9.74
CA GLY A 37 -9.89 -5.85 9.31
C GLY A 37 -11.41 -5.62 9.34
N PRO A 38 -12.22 -6.56 9.86
CA PRO A 38 -13.67 -6.40 9.97
C PRO A 38 -14.12 -5.19 10.82
N GLY A 39 -13.28 -4.74 11.78
CA GLY A 39 -13.58 -3.59 12.62
C GLY A 39 -13.35 -2.23 11.94
N GLY A 40 -12.66 -2.21 10.79
CA GLY A 40 -12.38 -0.99 10.04
C GLY A 40 -11.42 -0.02 10.73
N TRP A 41 -11.41 1.21 10.24
CA TRP A 41 -10.63 2.32 10.82
C TRP A 41 -11.32 2.84 12.07
N THR A 42 -10.77 2.50 13.24
CA THR A 42 -11.35 2.76 14.56
C THR A 42 -10.26 2.95 15.62
N PHE A 43 -10.64 3.09 16.88
CA PHE A 43 -9.74 3.32 18.02
C PHE A 43 -8.82 2.12 18.30
N ASN A 44 -7.73 2.36 19.06
CA ASN A 44 -6.79 1.34 19.55
C ASN A 44 -6.12 0.45 18.47
N LEU A 45 -5.88 0.99 17.28
CA LEU A 45 -5.27 0.25 16.16
C LEU A 45 -3.74 0.18 16.17
N ASN A 46 -3.09 0.67 17.24
CA ASN A 46 -1.63 0.72 17.36
C ASN A 46 -0.93 -0.62 17.06
N ASN A 47 -1.57 -1.75 17.39
CA ASN A 47 -1.02 -3.09 17.20
C ASN A 47 -1.41 -3.73 15.85
N TRP A 48 -2.36 -3.16 15.10
CA TRP A 48 -2.83 -3.76 13.85
C TRP A 48 -1.70 -4.00 12.82
N PRO A 49 -0.70 -3.09 12.65
CA PRO A 49 0.43 -3.34 11.76
C PRO A 49 1.33 -4.51 12.18
N LYS A 50 1.29 -4.97 13.44
CA LYS A 50 2.22 -5.99 13.96
C LYS A 50 2.07 -7.31 13.19
N GLY A 51 3.21 -7.91 12.82
CA GLY A 51 3.27 -9.18 12.10
C GLY A 51 2.93 -9.09 10.60
N LYS A 52 2.74 -7.88 10.05
CA LYS A 52 2.55 -7.66 8.62
C LYS A 52 3.84 -7.13 8.00
N SER A 53 4.13 -7.60 6.79
CA SER A 53 5.19 -7.07 5.94
C SER A 53 4.56 -6.20 4.88
N PHE A 54 4.88 -4.91 4.89
CA PHE A 54 4.40 -3.95 3.90
C PHE A 54 5.52 -3.62 2.92
N ASN A 55 5.17 -3.37 1.66
CA ASN A 55 6.09 -2.96 0.61
C ASN A 55 5.64 -1.63 0.01
N ALA A 56 6.58 -0.87 -0.55
CA ALA A 56 6.24 0.28 -1.37
C ALA A 56 5.29 -0.14 -2.50
N GLY A 57 4.20 0.61 -2.69
CA GLY A 57 3.18 0.29 -3.69
C GLY A 57 2.01 -0.55 -3.19
N ASP A 58 2.09 -1.15 -2.00
CA ASP A 58 0.93 -1.76 -1.33
C ASP A 58 -0.16 -0.72 -1.05
N VAL A 59 -1.40 -1.16 -0.91
CA VAL A 59 -2.57 -0.29 -0.70
C VAL A 59 -3.18 -0.56 0.67
N LEU A 60 -3.43 0.50 1.42
CA LEU A 60 -4.25 0.47 2.63
C LEU A 60 -5.68 0.87 2.28
N VAL A 61 -6.65 0.07 2.74
CA VAL A 61 -8.08 0.37 2.64
C VAL A 61 -8.59 0.79 4.00
N PHE A 62 -9.07 2.02 4.10
CA PHE A 62 -9.66 2.59 5.31
C PHE A 62 -11.19 2.63 5.16
N ASN A 63 -11.88 1.80 5.94
CA ASN A 63 -13.33 1.76 5.99
C ASN A 63 -13.83 2.40 7.29
N TYR A 64 -14.68 3.42 7.20
CA TYR A 64 -15.22 4.15 8.35
C TYR A 64 -16.48 4.95 7.97
N ASP A 65 -17.25 5.41 8.96
CA ASP A 65 -18.30 6.40 8.74
C ASP A 65 -17.66 7.80 8.66
N PRO A 66 -17.72 8.48 7.50
CA PRO A 66 -17.07 9.78 7.31
C PRO A 66 -17.70 10.91 8.12
N SER A 67 -18.86 10.70 8.74
CA SER A 67 -19.49 11.65 9.67
C SER A 67 -18.74 11.71 11.00
N TYR A 68 -18.04 10.64 11.37
CA TYR A 68 -17.35 10.52 12.66
C TYR A 68 -15.83 10.46 12.52
N HIS A 69 -15.31 10.08 11.36
CA HIS A 69 -13.90 9.79 11.19
C HIS A 69 -13.36 10.33 9.86
N ASN A 70 -12.05 10.48 9.79
CA ASN A 70 -11.32 10.74 8.56
C ASN A 70 -9.94 10.06 8.61
N VAL A 71 -9.19 10.19 7.52
CA VAL A 71 -7.80 9.74 7.46
C VAL A 71 -6.92 10.91 7.05
N VAL A 72 -5.90 11.20 7.86
CA VAL A 72 -4.93 12.26 7.61
C VAL A 72 -3.55 11.65 7.49
N VAL A 73 -2.87 11.93 6.38
CA VAL A 73 -1.48 11.55 6.18
C VAL A 73 -0.59 12.60 6.83
N VAL A 74 0.24 12.16 7.77
CA VAL A 74 1.10 13.05 8.57
C VAL A 74 2.56 12.59 8.52
N ASP A 75 3.45 13.44 9.02
CA ASP A 75 4.82 13.03 9.30
C ASP A 75 4.93 12.39 10.71
N ARG A 76 6.15 12.00 11.10
CA ARG A 76 6.42 11.43 12.41
C ARG A 76 6.02 12.37 13.56
N GLY A 77 6.22 13.68 13.40
CA GLY A 77 5.88 14.67 14.43
C GLY A 77 4.37 14.79 14.62
N GLY A 78 3.63 14.91 13.52
CA GLY A 78 2.18 14.91 13.45
C GLY A 78 1.59 13.65 14.05
N TYR A 79 2.16 12.48 13.74
CA TYR A 79 1.78 11.22 14.35
C TYR A 79 1.99 11.23 15.86
N SER A 80 3.19 11.54 16.33
CA SER A 80 3.54 11.49 17.75
C SER A 80 2.73 12.47 18.60
N LYS A 81 2.46 13.66 18.08
CA LYS A 81 1.77 14.75 18.80
C LYS A 81 0.27 14.83 18.49
N CYS A 82 -0.25 13.96 17.63
CA CYS A 82 -1.62 14.05 17.13
C CYS A 82 -1.96 15.42 16.51
N THR A 83 -1.01 15.97 15.75
CA THR A 83 -1.19 17.26 15.08
C THR A 83 -1.32 17.08 13.57
N THR A 84 -2.10 17.95 12.93
CA THR A 84 -2.29 17.97 11.48
C THR A 84 -1.46 19.11 10.88
N PRO A 85 -0.35 18.82 10.18
CA PRO A 85 0.38 19.84 9.42
C PRO A 85 -0.51 20.52 8.38
N ALA A 86 -0.26 21.79 8.07
CA ALA A 86 -1.08 22.53 7.09
C ALA A 86 -1.10 21.90 5.69
N SER A 87 -0.03 21.20 5.31
CA SER A 87 0.10 20.50 4.03
C SER A 87 -0.40 19.04 4.07
N ALA A 88 -0.99 18.60 5.18
CA ALA A 88 -1.43 17.23 5.32
C ALA A 88 -2.57 16.91 4.35
N LYS A 89 -2.48 15.73 3.72
CA LYS A 89 -3.56 15.24 2.88
C LYS A 89 -4.64 14.62 3.76
N VAL A 90 -5.86 15.12 3.62
CA VAL A 90 -7.04 14.65 4.35
C VAL A 90 -7.95 13.89 3.40
N TYR A 91 -8.45 12.74 3.84
CA TYR A 91 -9.37 11.89 3.13
C TYR A 91 -10.64 11.68 3.97
N THR A 92 -11.81 11.74 3.31
CA THR A 92 -13.11 11.79 3.98
C THR A 92 -14.18 10.96 3.26
N THR A 93 -13.81 9.98 2.42
CA THR A 93 -14.80 9.23 1.65
C THR A 93 -15.46 8.10 2.44
N GLY A 94 -14.84 7.67 3.55
CA GLY A 94 -15.25 6.49 4.31
C GLY A 94 -14.79 5.16 3.73
N LYS A 95 -14.18 5.15 2.54
CA LYS A 95 -13.64 3.96 1.85
C LYS A 95 -12.33 4.28 1.12
N ASP A 96 -11.43 5.00 1.79
CA ASP A 96 -10.22 5.52 1.14
C ASP A 96 -9.21 4.41 0.86
N GLN A 97 -8.58 4.50 -0.31
CA GLN A 97 -7.49 3.63 -0.71
C GLN A 97 -6.22 4.46 -0.85
N ILE A 98 -5.22 4.16 -0.02
CA ILE A 98 -3.97 4.92 0.03
C ILE A 98 -2.81 4.00 -0.26
N ARG A 99 -2.04 4.33 -1.30
CA ARG A 99 -0.84 3.60 -1.68
C ARG A 99 0.33 3.99 -0.76
N LEU A 100 1.02 2.99 -0.21
CA LEU A 100 2.20 3.18 0.63
C LEU A 100 3.39 3.65 -0.20
N VAL A 101 4.10 4.66 0.30
CA VAL A 101 5.42 5.04 -0.21
C VAL A 101 6.51 4.23 0.49
N ARG A 102 7.68 4.14 -0.13
CA ARG A 102 8.84 3.49 0.47
C ARG A 102 9.21 4.18 1.80
N GLY A 103 9.48 3.39 2.83
CA GLY A 103 9.83 3.87 4.16
C GLY A 103 8.61 4.12 5.05
N GLN A 104 8.69 5.14 5.89
CA GLN A 104 7.71 5.40 6.95
C GLN A 104 6.45 6.11 6.41
N ASN A 105 5.29 5.58 6.77
CA ASN A 105 3.97 6.13 6.46
C ASN A 105 3.19 6.27 7.78
N TYR A 106 2.60 7.45 8.01
CA TYR A 106 1.85 7.72 9.24
C TYR A 106 0.45 8.24 8.92
N PHE A 107 -0.53 7.68 9.64
CA PHE A 107 -1.94 7.99 9.45
C PHE A 107 -2.60 8.23 10.80
N ILE A 108 -3.45 9.26 10.89
CA ILE A 108 -4.26 9.58 12.06
C ILE A 108 -5.69 9.91 11.65
N CYS A 109 -6.61 9.84 12.61
CA CYS A 109 -7.89 10.54 12.54
C CYS A 109 -7.72 11.84 13.35
N ASN A 110 -8.04 13.00 12.77
CA ASN A 110 -7.82 14.29 13.44
C ASN A 110 -9.09 14.87 14.10
N PHE A 111 -10.17 14.10 14.15
CA PHE A 111 -11.31 14.44 14.99
C PHE A 111 -10.86 14.50 16.46
N SER A 112 -11.40 15.47 17.20
CA SER A 112 -10.96 15.80 18.56
C SER A 112 -10.91 14.56 19.47
N GLY A 113 -9.72 14.25 20.00
CA GLY A 113 -9.49 13.13 20.92
C GLY A 113 -9.34 11.76 20.27
N HIS A 114 -9.54 11.62 18.95
CA HIS A 114 -9.52 10.32 18.28
C HIS A 114 -8.11 9.76 18.12
N CYS A 115 -7.16 10.59 17.69
CA CYS A 115 -5.76 10.20 17.56
C CYS A 115 -5.15 9.81 18.91
N GLU A 116 -5.45 10.58 19.96
CA GLU A 116 -5.02 10.34 21.34
C GLU A 116 -5.59 9.03 21.88
N SER A 117 -6.80 8.69 21.46
CA SER A 117 -7.48 7.42 21.76
C SER A 117 -7.00 6.25 20.87
N GLY A 118 -5.85 6.39 20.20
CA GLY A 118 -5.22 5.31 19.45
C GLY A 118 -5.77 5.08 18.04
N MET A 119 -6.53 6.02 17.47
CA MET A 119 -6.96 5.99 16.07
C MET A 119 -5.84 6.52 15.16
N LYS A 120 -4.73 5.78 15.16
CA LYS A 120 -3.47 6.13 14.48
C LYS A 120 -2.69 4.85 14.16
N ILE A 121 -2.00 4.83 13.02
CA ILE A 121 -1.09 3.74 12.64
C ILE A 121 0.21 4.28 12.04
N ALA A 122 1.30 3.56 12.28
CA ALA A 122 2.61 3.80 11.71
C ALA A 122 3.07 2.53 10.99
N ILE A 123 3.49 2.68 9.73
CA ILE A 123 3.89 1.57 8.87
C ILE A 123 5.24 1.88 8.24
N ASN A 124 6.14 0.90 8.23
CA ASN A 124 7.35 0.95 7.43
C ASN A 124 7.21 0.02 6.22
N ALA A 125 7.12 0.59 5.03
CA ALA A 125 7.06 -0.15 3.76
C ALA A 125 8.48 -0.38 3.22
N ALA A 126 8.79 -1.64 2.94
CA ALA A 126 10.10 -2.12 2.49
C ALA A 126 10.45 -1.74 1.06
#